data_AF-A0A3S4LVZ6-F1
#
_entry.id   AF-A0A3S4LVZ6-F1
#
_cell.length_a   1.000
_cell.length_b   1.000
_cell.length_c   1.000
_cell.angle_alpha   90.00
_cell.angle_beta   90.00
_cell.angle_gamma   90.00
#
_symmetry.space_group_name_H-M   'P 1'
#
loop_
_entity.id
_entity.type
_entity.pdbx_description
1 polymer ?
#
loop_
_entity_poly.entity_id
_entity_poly.type
_entity_poly.pdbx_seq_one_letter_code
_entity_poly.pdbx_strand_id
1 'polypeptide(L)'
;MVAVGLPPEAMNLDIPRLVLDGIQVVGSLVGTRQDLTEAFQFAAEGKVVPKVALRPLEDINVIFKEMEQGQIRGRMVIDFRR
;
A
#
# COMPACT_ATOMS: atom_id res chain seq x y z
N MET A 1 -13.49 -4.04 -9.41
CA MET A 1 -12.37 -4.34 -8.48
C MET A 1 -11.13 -3.62 -8.97
N VAL A 2 -10.32 -3.06 -8.05
CA VAL A 2 -9.02 -2.44 -8.39
C VAL A 2 -7.90 -3.26 -7.73
N ALA A 3 -7.00 -3.82 -8.53
CA ALA A 3 -5.84 -4.55 -8.06
C ALA A 3 -4.69 -3.58 -7.76
N VAL A 4 -4.25 -3.54 -6.50
CA VAL A 4 -3.12 -2.73 -6.02
C VAL A 4 -1.99 -3.57 -5.42
N GLY A 5 -2.23 -4.87 -5.21
CA GLY A 5 -1.23 -5.85 -4.79
C GLY A 5 -0.80 -6.72 -5.97
N LEU A 6 0.46 -7.15 -5.96
CA LEU A 6 1.02 -8.07 -6.95
C LEU A 6 1.32 -9.42 -6.27
N PRO A 7 0.36 -10.37 -6.27
CA PRO A 7 0.67 -11.73 -5.85
C PRO A 7 1.64 -12.37 -6.86
N PRO A 8 2.53 -13.27 -6.41
CA PRO A 8 3.44 -13.98 -7.32
C PRO A 8 2.70 -15.00 -8.20
N GLU A 9 1.54 -15.50 -7.77
CA GLU A 9 0.70 -16.42 -8.54
C GLU A 9 -0.30 -15.69 -9.46
N ALA A 10 -0.70 -16.37 -10.54
CA ALA A 10 -1.74 -15.88 -11.44
C ALA A 10 -3.14 -15.94 -10.78
N MET A 11 -3.95 -14.91 -11.04
CA MET A 11 -5.35 -14.86 -10.62
C MET A 11 -6.26 -15.41 -11.73
N ASN A 12 -7.13 -16.37 -11.39
CA ASN A 12 -8.15 -16.88 -12.30
C ASN A 12 -9.42 -16.02 -12.24
N LEU A 13 -10.04 -15.78 -13.40
CA LEU A 13 -11.30 -15.03 -13.52
C LEU A 13 -12.37 -15.90 -14.20
N ASP A 14 -13.58 -15.87 -13.66
CA ASP A 14 -14.77 -16.49 -14.24
C ASP A 14 -15.34 -15.57 -15.34
N ILE A 15 -15.20 -15.99 -16.60
CA ILE A 15 -15.60 -15.18 -17.77
C ILE A 15 -17.13 -15.04 -17.88
N PRO A 16 -17.96 -16.12 -17.80
CA PRO A 16 -19.40 -15.97 -17.80
C PRO A 16 -19.91 -14.98 -16.77
N ARG A 17 -19.41 -15.07 -15.53
CA ARG A 17 -19.82 -14.15 -14.46
C ARG A 17 -19.37 -12.72 -14.72
N LEU A 18 -18.14 -12.54 -15.20
CA LEU A 18 -17.61 -11.22 -15.54
C LEU A 18 -18.49 -10.50 -16.56
N VAL A 19 -18.98 -11.22 -17.57
CA VAL A 19 -19.84 -10.68 -18.62
C VAL A 19 -21.27 -10.45 -18.11
N LEU A 20 -21.89 -11.45 -17.49
CA LEU A 20 -23.29 -11.38 -17.07
C LEU A 20 -23.53 -10.34 -15.97
N ASP A 21 -22.57 -10.21 -15.04
CA ASP A 21 -22.65 -9.25 -13.94
C ASP A 21 -22.03 -7.89 -14.30
N GLY A 22 -21.44 -7.75 -15.49
CA GLY A 22 -20.77 -6.51 -15.94
C GLY A 22 -19.59 -6.10 -15.06
N ILE A 23 -18.84 -7.06 -14.53
CA ILE A 23 -17.75 -6.81 -13.58
C ILE A 23 -16.54 -6.21 -14.29
N GLN A 24 -16.00 -5.12 -13.74
CA GLN A 24 -14.75 -4.51 -14.20
C GLN A 24 -13.57 -4.85 -13.29
N VAL A 25 -12.45 -5.25 -13.90
CA VAL A 25 -11.16 -5.48 -13.22
C VAL A 25 -10.14 -4.49 -13.77
N VAL A 26 -9.59 -3.66 -12.88
CA VAL A 26 -8.64 -2.59 -13.24
C VAL A 26 -7.39 -2.71 -12.39
N GLY A 27 -6.21 -2.48 -12.96
CA GLY A 27 -4.96 -2.36 -12.22
C GLY A 27 -4.66 -0.90 -11.89
N SER A 28 -4.11 -0.64 -10.71
CA SER A 28 -3.58 0.68 -10.34
C SER A 28 -2.28 0.51 -9.58
N LEU A 29 -1.25 1.25 -10.01
CA LEU A 29 0.04 1.32 -9.35
C LEU A 29 0.41 2.79 -9.23
N VAL A 30 0.61 3.24 -8.00
CA VAL A 30 0.94 4.64 -7.65
C VAL A 30 0.02 5.66 -8.34
N GLY A 31 0.43 6.93 -8.39
CA GLY A 31 -0.32 8.00 -9.06
C GLY A 31 0.63 9.00 -9.72
N THR A 32 0.05 9.95 -10.44
CA THR A 32 0.77 11.09 -10.99
C THR A 32 1.25 12.05 -9.89
N ARG A 33 2.10 13.00 -10.25
CA ARG A 33 2.53 14.07 -9.31
C ARG A 33 1.36 14.92 -8.81
N GLN A 34 0.33 15.08 -9.65
CA GLN A 34 -0.87 15.81 -9.26
C GLN A 34 -1.67 15.00 -8.23
N ASP A 35 -1.88 13.70 -8.47
CA ASP A 35 -2.57 12.82 -7.51
C ASP A 35 -1.88 12.80 -6.14
N LEU A 36 -0.54 12.84 -6.13
CA LEU A 36 0.24 12.94 -4.90
C LEU A 36 0.06 14.27 -4.17
N THR A 37 -0.04 15.38 -4.91
CA THR A 37 -0.35 16.70 -4.33
C THR A 37 -1.71 16.67 -3.64
N GLU A 38 -2.72 16.11 -4.30
CA GLU A 38 -4.08 15.97 -3.77
C GLU A 38 -4.11 15.04 -2.55
N ALA A 39 -3.38 13.91 -2.60
CA ALA A 39 -3.24 12.98 -1.48
C ALA A 39 -2.61 13.65 -0.26
N PHE A 40 -1.56 14.46 -0.44
CA PHE A 40 -0.97 15.22 0.66
C PHE A 40 -1.90 16.28 1.22
N GLN A 41 -2.71 16.91 0.38
CA GLN A 41 -3.72 17.86 0.84
C GLN A 41 -4.74 17.18 1.77
N PHE A 42 -5.23 15.98 1.41
CA PHE A 42 -6.11 15.21 2.30
C PHE A 42 -5.45 14.81 3.63
N ALA A 43 -4.15 14.48 3.59
CA ALA A 43 -3.39 14.19 4.80
C ALA A 43 -3.21 15.45 5.68
N ALA A 44 -2.93 16.60 5.08
CA ALA A 44 -2.81 17.89 5.77
C ALA A 44 -4.14 18.33 6.42
N GLU A 45 -5.26 18.04 5.77
CA GLU A 45 -6.62 18.24 6.32
C GLU A 45 -7.00 17.23 7.40
N GLY A 46 -6.11 16.27 7.73
CA GLY A 46 -6.35 15.26 8.77
C GLY A 46 -7.38 14.19 8.38
N LYS A 47 -7.84 14.16 7.13
CA LYS A 47 -8.80 13.15 6.63
C LYS A 47 -8.18 11.76 6.55
N VAL A 48 -6.85 11.71 6.39
CA VAL A 48 -6.08 10.47 6.35
C VAL A 48 -4.88 10.59 7.28
N VAL A 49 -4.81 9.73 8.29
CA VAL A 49 -3.67 9.64 9.21
C VAL A 49 -3.03 8.26 9.06
N PRO A 50 -1.84 8.15 8.44
CA PRO A 50 -1.17 6.87 8.30
C PRO A 50 -0.69 6.35 9.66
N LYS A 51 -0.85 5.05 9.89
CA LYS A 51 -0.28 4.38 11.07
C LYS A 51 1.20 4.14 10.82
N VAL A 52 2.04 4.88 11.53
CA VAL A 52 3.50 4.82 11.41
C VAL A 52 4.15 4.53 12.75
N ALA A 53 5.27 3.82 12.72
CA ALA A 53 6.14 3.63 13.88
C ALA A 53 7.56 4.06 13.50
N LEU A 54 8.14 4.98 14.29
CA LEU A 54 9.49 5.48 14.07
C LEU A 54 10.51 4.48 14.61
N ARG A 55 11.55 4.20 13.81
CA ARG A 55 12.66 3.33 14.19
C ARG A 55 13.98 3.98 13.79
N PRO A 56 15.06 3.73 14.53
CA PRO A 56 16.37 4.23 14.17
C PRO A 56 17.01 3.33 13.10
N LEU A 57 18.03 3.82 12.39
CA LEU A 57 18.62 3.10 11.25
C LEU A 57 19.28 1.76 11.66
N GLU A 58 19.77 1.67 12.89
CA GLU A 58 20.47 0.47 13.39
C GLU A 58 19.55 -0.76 13.45
N ASP A 59 18.24 -0.53 13.56
CA ASP A 59 17.22 -1.58 13.66
C ASP A 59 16.82 -2.17 12.29
N ILE A 60 17.42 -1.73 11.19
CA ILE A 60 16.96 -2.08 9.82
C ILE A 60 16.80 -3.58 9.61
N ASN A 61 17.74 -4.39 10.08
CA ASN A 61 17.70 -5.85 9.93
C ASN A 61 16.57 -6.49 10.76
N VAL A 62 16.23 -5.89 11.90
CA VAL A 62 15.12 -6.35 12.75
C VAL A 62 13.79 -6.00 12.07
N ILE A 63 13.68 -4.80 11.49
CA ILE A 63 12.49 -4.37 10.74
C ILE A 63 12.19 -5.31 9.58
N PHE A 64 13.21 -5.73 8.82
CA PHE A 64 13.01 -6.70 7.72
C PHE A 64 12.48 -8.04 8.22
N LYS A 65 13.00 -8.57 9.33
CA LYS A 65 12.49 -9.81 9.95
C LYS A 65 11.04 -9.68 10.39
N GLU A 66 10.69 -8.59 11.06
CA GLU A 66 9.31 -8.30 11.49
C GLU A 66 8.36 -8.17 10.29
N MET A 67 8.84 -7.60 9.17
CA MET A 67 8.09 -7.45 7.93
C MET A 67 7.78 -8.80 7.28
N GLU A 68 8.79 -9.67 7.14
CA GLU A 68 8.63 -11.02 6.58
C GLU A 68 7.69 -11.89 7.45
N GLN A 69 7.73 -11.69 8.77
CA GLN A 69 6.84 -12.36 9.72
C GLN A 69 5.42 -11.76 9.75
N GLY A 70 5.15 -10.69 9.00
CA GLY A 70 3.84 -10.03 8.95
C GLY A 70 3.43 -9.31 10.25
N GLN A 71 4.40 -8.96 11.11
CA GLN A 71 4.14 -8.34 12.42
C GLN A 71 3.94 -6.82 12.35
N ILE A 72 4.23 -6.19 11.22
CA ILE A 72 4.14 -4.75 11.05
C ILE A 72 2.70 -4.34 10.71
N ARG A 73 2.10 -3.51 11.56
CA ARG A 73 0.83 -2.82 11.28
C ARG A 73 1.12 -1.44 10.71
N GLY A 74 0.84 -1.24 9.42
CA GLY A 74 1.06 0.04 8.74
C GLY A 74 2.46 0.16 8.12
N ARG A 75 3.25 1.15 8.55
CA ARG A 75 4.61 1.40 8.04
C ARG A 75 5.60 1.65 9.17
N MET A 76 6.76 1.01 9.08
CA MET A 76 7.95 1.41 9.83
C MET A 76 8.63 2.55 9.06
N VAL A 77 9.03 3.62 9.76
CA VAL A 77 9.66 4.80 9.17
C VAL A 77 10.99 5.03 9.87
N ILE A 78 12.07 5.15 9.07
CA ILE A 78 13.40 5.41 9.60
C ILE A 78 13.54 6.90 9.92
N ASP A 79 13.92 7.21 11.16
CA ASP A 79 14.22 8.57 11.58
C ASP A 79 15.72 8.86 11.44
N PHE A 80 16.06 9.75 10.50
CA PHE A 80 17.43 10.17 10.21
C PHE A 80 17.89 11.41 10.99
N ARG A 81 17.05 11.97 11.89
CA ARG A 81 17.36 13.22 12.61
C ARG A 81 18.28 13.03 13.83
N ARG A 82 19.03 11.93 13.88
CA ARG A 82 20.05 11.66 14.90
C ARG A 82 21.42 12.10 14.43
#